data_AF-A0A946UCI5-F1
#
_entry.id   AF-A0A946UCI5-F1
#
_cell.length_a   1.000
_cell.length_b   1.000
_cell.length_c   1.000
_cell.angle_alpha   90.00
_cell.angle_beta   90.00
_cell.angle_gamma   90.00
#
_symmetry.space_group_name_H-M   'P 1'
#
loop_
_entity.id
_entity.type
_entity.pdbx_description
1 polymer ?
#
loop_
_entity_poly.entity_id
_entity_poly.type
_entity_poly.pdbx_seq_one_letter_code
_entity_poly.pdbx_strand_id
1 'polypeptide(L)'
;MRRFYLIMAILGAAIPMYFFAQFFFGPQPVTTMDFLPALFANGASGGFAADLFISSFVFWAYMWSRRESGLAMWPFVLVNLCIGLSCALPAYLYVAAGRTTNTVT
;
A
#
# COMPACT_ATOMS: atom_id res chain seq x y z
N MET A 1 11.09 -13.23 10.57
CA MET A 1 9.97 -12.45 9.98
C MET A 1 10.41 -11.29 9.09
N ARG A 2 11.51 -10.61 9.39
CA ARG A 2 11.94 -9.41 8.64
C ARG A 2 12.15 -9.62 7.12
N ARG A 3 12.79 -10.72 6.69
CA ARG A 3 12.95 -11.04 5.26
C ARG A 3 11.62 -11.30 4.54
N PHE A 4 10.67 -11.95 5.22
CA PHE A 4 9.34 -12.19 4.69
C PHE A 4 8.61 -10.87 4.39
N TYR A 5 8.67 -9.90 5.31
CA TYR A 5 8.08 -8.57 5.09
C TYR A 5 8.71 -7.82 3.91
N LEU A 6 10.03 -7.92 3.69
CA LEU A 6 10.64 -7.34 2.49
C LEU A 6 10.11 -7.96 1.21
N ILE A 7 10.06 -9.28 1.14
CA ILE A 7 9.59 -10.00 -0.05
C ILE A 7 8.14 -9.61 -0.34
N MET A 8 7.30 -9.57 0.69
CA MET A 8 5.89 -9.16 0.55
C MET A 8 5.75 -7.69 0.13
N ALA A 9 6.62 -6.79 0.59
CA ALA A 9 6.61 -5.39 0.15
C ALA A 9 6.97 -5.25 -1.33
N ILE A 10 7.97 -6.00 -1.80
CA ILE A 10 8.37 -6.00 -3.22
C ILE A 10 7.24 -6.56 -4.08
N LEU A 11 6.66 -7.71 -3.71
CA LEU A 11 5.53 -8.30 -4.44
C LEU A 11 4.31 -7.39 -4.44
N GLY A 12 4.00 -6.80 -3.29
CA GLY A 12 2.90 -5.85 -3.12
C GLY A 12 3.10 -4.53 -3.86
N ALA A 13 4.31 -4.23 -4.35
CA ALA A 13 4.57 -3.13 -5.27
C ALA A 13 4.55 -3.57 -6.75
N ALA A 14 5.18 -4.70 -7.05
CA ALA A 14 5.32 -5.21 -8.40
C ALA A 14 3.96 -5.56 -9.03
N ILE A 15 3.08 -6.23 -8.28
CA ILE A 15 1.78 -6.67 -8.79
C ILE A 15 0.88 -5.47 -9.13
N PRO A 16 0.62 -4.49 -8.24
CA PRO A 16 -0.19 -3.33 -8.59
C PRO A 16 0.43 -2.49 -9.71
N MET A 17 1.75 -2.28 -9.71
CA MET A 17 2.41 -1.53 -10.78
C MET A 17 2.29 -2.21 -12.14
N TYR A 18 2.29 -3.54 -12.22
CA TYR A 18 2.03 -4.25 -13.47
C TYR A 18 0.63 -3.95 -14.01
N PHE A 19 -0.40 -4.01 -13.17
CA PHE A 19 -1.78 -3.69 -13.58
C PHE A 19 -1.93 -2.21 -13.96
N PHE A 20 -1.31 -1.28 -13.23
CA PHE A 20 -1.31 0.14 -13.59
C PHE A 20 -0.57 0.39 -14.91
N ALA A 21 0.56 -0.27 -15.14
CA ALA A 21 1.29 -0.15 -16.40
C ALA A 21 0.44 -0.66 -17.57
N GLN A 22 -0.27 -1.79 -17.43
CA GLN A 22 -1.20 -2.25 -18.46
C GLN A 22 -2.35 -1.27 -18.71
N PHE A 23 -2.85 -0.60 -17.66
CA PHE A 23 -3.88 0.42 -17.81
C PHE A 23 -3.35 1.62 -18.61
N PHE A 24 -2.25 2.24 -18.18
CA PHE A 24 -1.72 3.47 -18.78
C PHE A 24 -1.00 3.29 -20.13
N PHE A 25 -0.29 2.18 -20.32
CA PHE A 25 0.46 1.89 -21.56
C PHE A 25 -0.27 0.91 -22.49
N GLY A 26 -1.55 0.69 -22.24
CA GLY A 26 -2.40 -0.12 -23.11
C GLY A 26 -2.58 0.50 -24.52
N PRO A 27 -3.26 -0.22 -25.42
CA PRO A 27 -3.49 0.22 -26.80
C PRO A 27 -4.36 1.48 -26.93
N GLN A 28 -5.02 1.91 -25.85
CA GLN A 28 -5.83 3.13 -25.83
C GLN A 28 -5.20 4.15 -24.87
N PRO A 29 -5.07 5.42 -25.28
CA PRO A 29 -4.58 6.47 -24.39
C PRO A 29 -5.61 6.71 -23.29
N VAL A 30 -5.34 6.21 -22.09
CA VAL A 30 -6.14 6.50 -20.90
C VAL A 30 -5.46 7.59 -20.08
N THR A 31 -6.26 8.53 -19.62
CA THR A 31 -5.82 9.59 -18.73
C THR A 31 -5.95 9.15 -17.26
N THR A 32 -5.29 9.85 -16.35
CA THR A 32 -5.46 9.60 -14.89
C THR A 32 -6.91 9.78 -14.44
N MET A 33 -7.73 10.56 -15.16
CA MET A 33 -9.15 10.76 -14.88
C MET A 33 -9.99 9.51 -15.18
N ASP A 34 -9.55 8.65 -16.10
CA ASP A 34 -10.26 7.42 -16.48
C ASP A 34 -10.09 6.28 -15.47
N PHE A 35 -9.14 6.43 -14.55
CA PHE A 35 -8.81 5.42 -13.55
C PHE A 35 -9.94 5.19 -12.54
N LEU A 36 -10.60 6.26 -12.08
CA LEU A 36 -11.65 6.15 -11.07
C LEU A 36 -12.93 5.48 -11.62
N PRO A 37 -13.43 5.84 -12.82
CA PRO A 37 -14.50 5.07 -13.47
C PRO A 37 -14.12 3.60 -13.71
N ALA A 38 -12.86 3.32 -14.07
CA ALA A 38 -12.39 1.95 -14.30
C ALA A 38 -12.36 1.10 -13.01
N LEU A 39 -11.97 1.68 -11.87
CA LEU A 39 -12.03 1.02 -10.56
C LEU A 39 -13.46 0.59 -10.20
N PHE A 40 -14.45 1.40 -10.57
CA PHE A 40 -15.87 1.14 -10.29
C PHE A 40 -16.65 0.66 -11.52
N ALA A 41 -15.97 0.12 -12.54
CA ALA A 41 -16.59 -0.33 -13.78
C ALA A 41 -17.62 -1.46 -13.58
N ASN A 42 -17.47 -2.25 -12.51
CA ASN A 42 -18.43 -3.25 -12.10
C ASN A 42 -18.45 -3.44 -10.58
N GLY A 43 -19.43 -4.18 -10.07
CA GLY A 43 -19.59 -4.40 -8.63
C GLY A 43 -18.42 -5.12 -7.97
N ALA A 44 -17.73 -6.02 -8.69
CA ALA A 44 -16.60 -6.76 -8.15
C ALA A 44 -15.34 -5.88 -8.02
N SER A 45 -15.00 -5.11 -9.06
CA SER A 45 -13.88 -4.16 -9.02
C SER A 45 -14.14 -3.04 -7.99
N GLY A 46 -15.39 -2.55 -7.94
CA GLY A 46 -15.80 -1.54 -6.95
C GLY A 46 -15.71 -2.04 -5.51
N GLY A 47 -16.14 -3.28 -5.26
CA GLY A 47 -15.99 -3.93 -3.95
C GLY A 47 -14.52 -4.07 -3.52
N PHE A 48 -13.65 -4.49 -4.45
CA PHE A 48 -12.21 -4.59 -4.19
C PHE A 48 -11.56 -3.22 -3.92
N ALA A 49 -11.95 -2.19 -4.68
CA ALA A 49 -11.48 -0.82 -4.47
C ALA A 49 -11.92 -0.28 -3.09
N ALA A 50 -13.19 -0.50 -2.72
CA ALA A 50 -13.73 -0.08 -1.43
C ALA A 50 -13.00 -0.76 -0.27
N ASP A 51 -12.75 -2.07 -0.35
CA ASP A 51 -11.98 -2.82 0.66
C ASP A 51 -10.57 -2.25 0.85
N LEU A 52 -9.87 -1.92 -0.26
CA LEU A 52 -8.56 -1.28 -0.24
C LEU A 52 -8.59 0.11 0.41
N PHE A 53 -9.59 0.93 0.10
CA PHE A 53 -9.73 2.26 0.70
C PHE A 53 -9.99 2.17 2.20
N ILE A 54 -10.96 1.35 2.61
CA ILE A 54 -11.29 1.15 4.03
C ILE A 54 -10.07 0.62 4.79
N SER A 55 -9.40 -0.40 4.25
CA SER A 55 -8.19 -0.97 4.86
C SER A 55 -7.05 0.05 4.95
N SER A 56 -6.92 0.95 3.97
CA SER A 56 -5.94 2.05 4.00
C SER A 56 -6.25 3.07 5.10
N PHE A 57 -7.52 3.47 5.25
CA PHE A 57 -7.96 4.35 6.34
C PHE A 57 -7.70 3.73 7.71
N VAL A 58 -8.04 2.46 7.90
CA VAL A 58 -7.78 1.73 9.15
C VAL A 58 -6.29 1.64 9.42
N PHE A 59 -5.46 1.38 8.39
CA PHE A 59 -4.01 1.36 8.52
C PHE A 59 -3.42 2.71 8.94
N TRP A 60 -3.95 3.82 8.41
CA TRP A 60 -3.56 5.16 8.85
C TRP A 60 -3.94 5.42 10.31
N ALA A 61 -5.17 5.10 10.71
CA ALA A 61 -5.62 5.22 12.09
C ALA A 61 -4.74 4.37 13.06
N TYR A 62 -4.35 3.17 12.63
CA TYR A 62 -3.45 2.31 13.38
C TYR A 62 -2.05 2.93 13.57
N MET A 63 -1.46 3.49 12.51
CA MET A 63 -0.18 4.21 12.61
C MET A 63 -0.29 5.44 13.51
N TRP A 64 -1.41 6.16 13.44
CA TRP A 64 -1.66 7.33 14.28
C TRP A 64 -1.73 6.98 15.77
N SER A 65 -2.38 5.86 16.10
CA SER A 65 -2.42 5.31 17.46
C SER A 65 -1.02 4.98 17.99
N ARG A 66 -0.10 4.57 17.10
CA ARG A 66 1.29 4.23 17.43
C ARG A 66 2.30 5.38 17.24
N ARG A 67 1.86 6.62 17.05
CA ARG A 67 2.76 7.78 16.80
C ARG A 67 3.86 7.95 17.87
N GLU A 68 3.57 7.56 19.11
CA GLU A 68 4.49 7.68 20.26
C GLU A 68 5.68 6.70 20.19
N SER A 69 5.63 5.70 19.30
CA SER A 69 6.74 4.77 19.04
C SER A 69 7.90 5.38 18.22
N GLY A 70 7.80 6.65 17.81
CA GLY A 70 8.84 7.36 17.06
C GLY A 70 9.02 6.89 15.61
N LEU A 71 8.04 6.15 15.05
CA LEU A 71 7.98 5.88 13.61
C LEU A 71 7.34 7.07 12.87
N ALA A 72 8.05 7.60 11.88
CA ALA A 72 7.46 8.57 10.96
C ALA A 72 6.37 7.90 10.11
N MET A 73 5.14 8.39 10.21
CA MET A 73 3.96 7.86 9.49
C MET A 73 3.95 8.27 8.01
N TRP A 74 4.38 9.51 7.72
CA TRP A 74 4.39 10.12 6.39
C TRP A 74 4.95 9.25 5.25
N PRO A 75 6.13 8.61 5.36
CA PRO A 75 6.65 7.78 4.28
C PRO A 75 5.72 6.59 3.94
N PHE A 76 5.06 5.99 4.93
CA PHE A 76 4.16 4.86 4.69
C PHE A 76 2.83 5.28 4.08
N VAL A 77 2.34 6.47 4.44
CA VAL A 77 1.16 7.07 3.80
C VAL A 77 1.44 7.37 2.33
N LEU A 78 2.61 7.94 2.02
CA LEU A 78 3.03 8.17 0.63
C LEU A 78 3.13 6.86 -0.17
N VAL A 79 3.75 5.82 0.40
CA VAL A 79 3.80 4.50 -0.27
C VAL A 79 2.40 3.91 -0.46
N ASN A 80 1.50 4.07 0.51
CA ASN A 80 0.13 3.58 0.39
C ASN A 80 -0.64 4.29 -0.73
N LEU A 81 -0.46 5.60 -0.90
CA LEU A 81 -1.11 6.38 -1.96
C LEU A 81 -0.48 6.18 -3.34
N CYS A 82 0.85 6.06 -3.42
CA CYS A 82 1.55 5.93 -4.70
C CYS A 82 1.59 4.50 -5.24
N ILE A 83 1.72 3.51 -4.36
CA ILE A 83 1.95 2.10 -4.74
C ILE A 83 0.77 1.22 -4.29
N GLY A 84 0.29 1.43 -3.07
CA GLY A 84 -0.84 0.70 -2.51
C GLY A 84 -0.58 0.14 -1.10
N LEU A 85 -1.66 -0.27 -0.43
CA LEU A 85 -1.62 -0.86 0.91
C LEU A 85 -0.77 -2.14 0.97
N SER A 86 -0.81 -2.94 -0.11
CA SER A 86 -0.09 -4.21 -0.21
C SER A 86 1.43 -4.05 -0.06
N CYS A 87 2.01 -2.90 -0.46
CA CYS A 87 3.41 -2.58 -0.22
C CYS A 87 3.62 -1.85 1.13
N ALA A 88 2.77 -0.88 1.44
CA ALA A 88 2.93 -0.02 2.61
C ALA A 88 2.90 -0.78 3.94
N LEU A 89 1.98 -1.74 4.07
CA LEU A 89 1.80 -2.54 5.29
C LEU A 89 3.02 -3.42 5.61
N PRO A 90 3.52 -4.28 4.70
CA PRO A 90 4.72 -5.06 4.98
C PRO A 90 5.98 -4.19 5.14
N ALA A 91 6.10 -3.07 4.41
CA ALA A 91 7.20 -2.11 4.63
C ALA A 91 7.18 -1.53 6.07
N TYR A 92 6.00 -1.18 6.57
CA TYR A 92 5.83 -0.72 7.95
C TYR A 92 6.21 -1.80 8.97
N LEU A 93 5.74 -3.04 8.76
CA LEU A 93 6.07 -4.18 9.64
C LEU A 93 7.56 -4.50 9.64
N TYR A 94 8.25 -4.36 8.50
CA TYR A 94 9.70 -4.52 8.42
C TYR A 94 10.44 -3.54 9.35
N VAL A 95 10.08 -2.25 9.28
CA VAL A 95 10.72 -1.19 10.06
C VAL A 95 10.37 -1.34 11.55
N ALA A 96 9.13 -1.67 11.87
CA ALA A 96 8.70 -1.93 13.24
C ALA A 96 9.46 -3.12 13.85
N ALA A 97 9.61 -4.23 13.12
CA ALA A 97 10.36 -5.40 13.58
C ALA A 97 11.86 -5.12 13.77
N GLY A 98 12.44 -4.23 12.96
CA GLY A 98 13.83 -3.79 13.12
C GLY A 98 14.06 -3.05 14.44
N ARG A 99 13.13 -2.18 14.85
CA ARG A 99 13.23 -1.42 16.11
C ARG A 99 13.17 -2.32 17.34
N THR A 100 12.31 -3.34 17.37
CA THR A 100 12.22 -4.29 18.50
C THR A 100 13.53 -5.06 18.72
N THR A 101 14.36 -5.21 17.68
CA THR A 101 15.64 -5.93 17.79
C THR A 101 16.73 -5.06 18.44
N ASN A 102 16.70 -3.74 18.26
CA ASN A 102 17.70 -2.81 18.79
C ASN A 102 17.49 -2.45 20.28
N THR A 103 16.33 -2.78 20.86
CA THR A 103 16.06 -2.52 22.30
C THR A 103 16.51 -3.65 23.22
N VAL A 104 17.03 -4.76 22.68
CA VAL A 104 17.41 -5.97 23.44
C VAL A 104 18.94 -6.18 23.47
N THR A 105 19.71 -5.18 23.04
CA THR A 105 21.19 -5.13 23.12
C THR A 105 21.61 -3.87 23.84
#